data_AF-A0A8H4Q6H8-F1
#
_entry.id   AF-A0A8H4Q6H8-F1
#
_cell.length_a   1.000
_cell.length_b   1.000
_cell.length_c   1.000
_cell.angle_alpha   90.00
_cell.angle_beta   90.00
_cell.angle_gamma   90.00
#
_symmetry.space_group_name_H-M   'P 1'
#
loop_
_entity.id
_entity.type
_entity.pdbx_description
1 polymer ?
#
loop_
_entity_poly.entity_id
_entity_poly.type
_entity_poly.pdbx_seq_one_letter_code
_entity_poly.pdbx_strand_id
1 'polypeptide(L)'
;MEKQQANAQVIAEFLESLGLRVRYPGLKSHPQYELHWSLARGAGAVLSFETGDAEISERIVEATRLWAISMPEDIIRLCVGIEDPNDLIQDLSYALVHSGAVDMKEVIAKLGNSVLCDD
;
A
#
# COMPACT_ATOMS: atom_id res chain seq x y z
N MET A 1 6.46 8.85 14.65
CA MET A 1 5.89 9.56 13.49
C MET A 1 6.80 9.54 12.27
N GLU A 2 8.06 9.96 12.34
CA GLU A 2 8.95 9.99 11.15
C GLU A 2 9.07 8.63 10.44
N LYS A 3 9.31 7.55 11.20
CA LYS A 3 9.40 6.20 10.63
C LYS A 3 8.08 5.74 9.95
N GLN A 4 6.93 5.99 10.58
CA GLN A 4 5.64 5.62 10.00
C GLN A 4 5.32 6.40 8.73
N GLN A 5 5.68 7.70 8.69
CA GLN A 5 5.51 8.52 7.50
C GLN A 5 6.45 8.07 6.36
N ALA A 6 7.70 7.74 6.67
CA ALA A 6 8.64 7.22 5.70
C ALA A 6 8.15 5.87 5.12
N ASN A 7 7.70 4.96 5.98
CA ASN A 7 7.11 3.70 5.56
C ASN A 7 5.86 3.94 4.70
N ALA A 8 4.96 4.85 5.09
CA ALA A 8 3.76 5.14 4.32
C ALA A 8 4.05 5.71 2.93
N GLN A 9 5.10 6.53 2.79
CA GLN A 9 5.56 6.98 1.48
C GLN A 9 6.01 5.81 0.61
N VAL A 10 6.84 4.92 1.15
CA VAL A 10 7.35 3.74 0.43
C VAL A 10 6.20 2.82 -0.02
N ILE A 11 5.24 2.54 0.87
CA ILE A 11 4.07 1.70 0.56
C ILE A 11 3.17 2.38 -0.48
N ALA A 12 2.96 3.69 -0.38
CA ALA A 12 2.16 4.44 -1.35
C ALA A 12 2.79 4.39 -2.75
N GLU A 13 4.10 4.59 -2.86
CA GLU A 13 4.84 4.52 -4.12
C GLU A 13 4.83 3.11 -4.70
N PHE A 14 4.98 2.09 -3.85
CA PHE A 14 4.90 0.69 -4.27
C PHE A 14 3.53 0.38 -4.88
N LEU A 15 2.44 0.71 -4.18
CA LEU A 15 1.07 0.50 -4.68
C LEU A 15 0.80 1.27 -5.97
N GLU A 16 1.25 2.52 -6.07
CA GLU A 16 1.13 3.32 -7.31
C GLU A 16 1.93 2.69 -8.46
N SER A 17 3.08 2.09 -8.17
CA SER A 17 3.92 1.43 -9.17
C SER A 17 3.28 0.18 -9.78
N LEU A 18 2.37 -0.46 -9.04
CA LEU A 18 1.53 -1.59 -9.49
C LEU A 18 0.31 -1.12 -10.31
N GLY A 19 0.13 0.19 -10.50
CA GLY A 19 -1.00 0.75 -11.25
C GLY A 19 -2.28 0.90 -10.44
N LEU A 20 -2.24 0.63 -9.13
CA LEU A 20 -3.39 0.83 -8.24
C LEU A 20 -3.62 2.32 -8.00
N ARG A 21 -4.90 2.71 -7.84
CA ARG A 21 -5.24 4.10 -7.55
C ARG A 21 -5.07 4.37 -6.05
N VAL A 22 -3.99 5.05 -5.69
CA VAL A 22 -3.64 5.36 -4.30
C VAL A 22 -4.09 6.77 -3.91
N ARG A 23 -4.68 6.88 -2.72
CA ARG A 23 -5.03 8.12 -2.04
C ARG A 23 -4.04 8.34 -0.89
N TYR A 24 -2.99 9.09 -1.17
CA TYR A 24 -2.01 9.49 -0.16
C TYR A 24 -1.49 10.90 -0.46
N PRO A 25 -1.59 11.86 0.48
CA PRO A 25 -1.16 13.24 0.24
C PRO A 25 0.37 13.40 0.07
N GLY A 26 1.16 12.37 0.36
CA GLY A 26 2.60 12.35 0.09
C GLY A 26 2.97 12.05 -1.37
N LEU A 27 2.04 11.55 -2.19
CA LEU A 27 2.28 11.32 -3.62
C LEU A 27 2.06 12.60 -4.43
N LYS A 28 2.98 12.91 -5.35
CA LYS A 28 2.83 14.06 -6.27
C LYS A 28 1.63 13.93 -7.20
N SER A 29 1.17 12.71 -7.44
CA SER A 29 -0.05 12.42 -8.21
C SER A 29 -1.33 12.79 -7.47
N HIS A 30 -1.28 13.01 -6.14
CA HIS A 30 -2.46 13.33 -5.35
C HIS A 30 -2.99 14.74 -5.72
N PRO A 31 -4.31 14.90 -6.00
CA PRO A 31 -4.87 16.17 -6.45
C PRO A 31 -4.64 17.36 -5.52
N GLN A 32 -4.46 17.08 -4.22
CA GLN A 32 -4.25 18.09 -3.17
C GLN A 32 -2.82 18.10 -2.62
N TYR A 33 -1.84 17.51 -3.33
CA TYR A 33 -0.44 17.45 -2.88
C TYR A 33 0.11 18.82 -2.47
N GLU A 34 0.02 19.82 -3.37
CA GLU A 34 0.53 21.17 -3.11
C GLU A 34 -0.20 21.86 -1.94
N LEU A 35 -1.53 21.72 -1.88
CA LEU A 35 -2.33 22.27 -0.79
C LEU A 35 -1.95 21.63 0.55
N HIS A 36 -1.77 20.31 0.58
CA HIS A 36 -1.38 19.59 1.79
C HIS A 36 -0.04 20.11 2.32
N TRP A 37 0.97 20.23 1.47
CA TRP A 37 2.30 20.73 1.88
C TRP A 37 2.31 22.22 2.23
N SER A 38 1.34 22.99 1.76
CA SER A 38 1.15 24.37 2.24
C SER A 38 0.59 24.44 3.68
N LEU A 39 -0.07 23.38 4.15
CA LEU A 39 -0.78 23.33 5.44
C LEU A 39 -0.12 22.42 6.48
N ALA A 40 0.68 21.44 6.05
CA ALA A 40 1.22 20.39 6.91
C ALA A 40 2.73 20.19 6.69
N ARG A 41 3.40 19.68 7.74
CA ARG A 41 4.84 19.37 7.73
C ARG A 41 5.15 17.90 7.40
N GLY A 42 4.12 17.12 7.10
CA GLY A 42 4.25 15.70 6.83
C GLY A 42 2.95 15.10 6.28
N ALA A 43 3.08 14.03 5.52
CA ALA A 43 1.96 13.33 4.88
C ALA A 43 1.19 12.38 5.82
N GLY A 44 1.76 12.08 7.00
CA GLY A 44 1.19 11.12 7.93
C GLY A 44 1.41 9.66 7.51
N ALA A 45 0.75 8.74 8.21
CA ALA A 45 0.97 7.31 8.10
C ALA A 45 -0.27 6.53 7.62
N VAL A 46 -1.25 7.23 7.05
CA VAL A 46 -2.51 6.64 6.61
C VAL A 46 -2.69 6.89 5.13
N LEU A 47 -3.01 5.84 4.39
CA LEU A 47 -3.31 5.88 2.96
C LEU A 47 -4.48 4.96 2.65
N SER A 48 -5.07 5.10 1.46
CA SER A 48 -6.01 4.11 0.95
C SER A 48 -5.77 3.83 -0.53
N PHE A 49 -6.25 2.70 -1.02
CA PHE A 49 -6.20 2.37 -2.45
C PHE A 49 -7.48 1.66 -2.89
N GLU A 50 -7.85 1.86 -4.16
CA GLU A 50 -9.02 1.24 -4.78
C GLU A 50 -8.66 -0.16 -5.29
N THR A 51 -9.46 -1.18 -4.95
CA THR A 51 -9.36 -2.55 -5.48
C THR A 51 -10.32 -2.78 -6.66
N GLY A 52 -11.36 -1.94 -6.80
CA GLY A 52 -12.37 -2.05 -7.84
C GLY A 52 -13.38 -3.19 -7.67
N ASP A 53 -13.22 -4.00 -6.62
CA ASP A 53 -14.10 -5.12 -6.29
C ASP A 53 -14.05 -5.42 -4.78
N ALA A 54 -15.22 -5.62 -4.17
CA ALA A 54 -15.37 -5.84 -2.74
C ALA A 54 -14.90 -7.24 -2.30
N GLU A 55 -15.10 -8.29 -3.12
CA GLU A 55 -14.62 -9.65 -2.81
C GLU A 55 -13.09 -9.72 -2.93
N ILE A 56 -12.49 -8.96 -3.85
CA ILE A 56 -11.03 -8.80 -3.90
C ILE A 56 -10.53 -8.08 -2.65
N SER A 57 -11.23 -7.01 -2.23
CA SER A 57 -10.90 -6.29 -0.99
C SER A 57 -10.91 -7.20 0.24
N GLU A 58 -11.96 -8.01 0.39
CA GLU A 58 -12.09 -8.98 1.48
C GLU A 58 -10.94 -10.00 1.47
N ARG A 59 -10.63 -10.58 0.32
CA ARG A 59 -9.52 -11.54 0.18
C ARG A 59 -8.16 -10.95 0.48
N ILE A 60 -7.89 -9.70 0.11
CA ILE A 60 -6.64 -9.02 0.47
C ILE A 60 -6.54 -8.90 1.99
N VAL A 61 -7.59 -8.41 2.63
CA VAL A 61 -7.63 -8.19 4.08
C VAL A 61 -7.42 -9.51 4.84
N GLU A 62 -8.08 -10.59 4.41
CA GLU A 62 -7.89 -11.92 5.02
C GLU A 62 -6.47 -12.48 4.86
N ALA A 63 -5.80 -12.16 3.76
CA ALA A 63 -4.46 -12.65 3.47
C ALA A 63 -3.34 -11.86 4.16
N THR A 64 -3.59 -10.59 4.49
CA THR A 64 -2.62 -9.74 5.20
C THR A 64 -2.46 -10.14 6.67
N ARG A 65 -1.21 -10.19 7.16
CA ARG A 65 -0.91 -10.55 8.56
C ARG A 65 -0.53 -9.37 9.44
N LEU A 66 0.01 -8.30 8.84
CA LEU A 66 0.58 -7.16 9.57
C LEU A 66 -0.38 -5.96 9.71
N TRP A 67 -1.56 -6.02 9.08
CA TRP A 67 -2.43 -4.87 8.90
C TRP A 67 -3.73 -4.98 9.71
N ALA A 68 -4.27 -3.84 10.14
CA ALA A 68 -5.55 -3.75 10.87
C ALA A 68 -6.55 -2.86 10.11
N ILE A 69 -7.39 -3.45 9.25
CA ILE A 69 -8.30 -2.71 8.34
C ILE A 69 -9.49 -3.58 7.92
N SER A 70 -10.69 -3.00 7.83
CA SER A 70 -11.74 -3.42 6.88
C SER A 70 -12.84 -2.35 6.77
N MET A 71 -13.32 -2.08 5.54
CA MET A 71 -14.57 -1.39 5.22
C MET A 71 -15.26 -2.20 4.11
N PRO A 72 -16.60 -2.27 4.05
CA PRO A 72 -17.33 -3.15 3.12
C PRO A 72 -17.35 -2.67 1.65
N GLU A 73 -16.41 -1.83 1.24
CA GLU A 73 -16.36 -1.19 -0.08
C GLU A 73 -15.08 -1.59 -0.83
N ASP A 74 -15.00 -1.30 -2.13
CA ASP A 74 -13.87 -1.58 -3.03
C ASP A 74 -12.61 -0.72 -2.74
N ILE A 75 -12.43 -0.33 -1.49
CA ILE A 75 -11.36 0.55 -1.00
C ILE A 75 -10.79 -0.01 0.30
N ILE A 76 -9.47 -0.20 0.32
CA ILE A 76 -8.72 -0.59 1.51
C ILE A 76 -7.98 0.62 2.07
N ARG A 77 -8.09 0.85 3.39
CA ARG A 77 -7.41 1.96 4.10
C ARG A 77 -6.30 1.45 5.01
N LEU A 78 -5.05 1.62 4.62
CA LEU A 78 -3.89 1.20 5.41
C LEU A 78 -3.49 2.19 6.52
N CYS A 79 -3.26 1.65 7.71
CA CYS A 79 -2.55 2.33 8.80
C CYS A 79 -1.13 1.75 8.88
N VAL A 80 -0.14 2.52 8.42
CA VAL A 80 1.23 2.04 8.31
C VAL A 80 1.96 2.15 9.65
N GLY A 81 2.50 1.04 10.13
CA GLY A 81 3.23 0.96 11.38
C GLY A 81 4.71 1.30 11.25
N ILE A 82 5.49 0.88 12.25
CA ILE A 82 6.94 1.13 12.36
C ILE A 82 7.79 -0.10 12.04
N GLU A 83 7.20 -1.12 11.41
CA GLU A 83 7.84 -2.37 11.00
C GLU A 83 8.93 -2.11 9.94
N ASP A 84 9.65 -3.16 9.54
CA ASP A 84 10.55 -3.08 8.39
C ASP A 84 9.73 -2.86 7.11
N PRO A 85 10.13 -1.91 6.24
CA PRO A 85 9.39 -1.65 5.01
C PRO A 85 9.38 -2.85 4.05
N ASN A 86 10.39 -3.73 4.06
CA ASN A 86 10.39 -4.91 3.19
C ASN A 86 9.38 -5.94 3.68
N ASP A 87 9.26 -6.16 4.99
CA ASP A 87 8.25 -7.06 5.56
C ASP A 87 6.84 -6.58 5.20
N LEU A 88 6.59 -5.27 5.30
CA LEU A 88 5.32 -4.66 4.91
C LEU A 88 5.03 -4.84 3.40
N ILE A 89 6.04 -4.65 2.54
CA ILE A 89 5.92 -4.86 1.10
C ILE A 89 5.66 -6.34 0.79
N GLN A 90 6.35 -7.26 1.45
CA GLN A 90 6.21 -8.70 1.23
C GLN A 90 4.81 -9.18 1.61
N ASP A 91 4.32 -8.81 2.80
CA ASP A 91 2.98 -9.18 3.27
C ASP A 91 1.89 -8.65 2.33
N LEU A 92 2.03 -7.39 1.91
CA LEU A 92 1.09 -6.77 0.97
C LEU A 92 1.17 -7.37 -0.43
N SER A 93 2.38 -7.68 -0.92
CA SER A 93 2.58 -8.34 -2.22
C SER A 93 1.94 -9.72 -2.24
N TYR A 94 2.14 -10.51 -1.18
CA TYR A 94 1.50 -11.81 -1.03
C TYR A 94 -0.02 -11.69 -1.08
N ALA A 95 -0.60 -10.77 -0.29
CA ALA A 95 -2.05 -10.58 -0.23
C ALA A 95 -2.66 -10.12 -1.56
N LEU A 96 -1.99 -9.19 -2.27
CA LEU A 96 -2.43 -8.70 -3.58
C LEU A 96 -2.40 -9.79 -4.65
N VAL A 97 -1.37 -10.63 -4.66
CA VAL A 97 -1.29 -11.76 -5.61
C VAL A 97 -2.28 -12.86 -5.25
N HIS A 98 -2.38 -13.22 -3.97
CA HIS A 98 -3.27 -14.30 -3.51
C HIS A 98 -4.76 -13.98 -3.74
N SER A 99 -5.15 -12.72 -3.60
CA SER A 99 -6.51 -12.24 -3.88
C SER A 99 -6.84 -12.12 -5.38
N GLY A 100 -5.82 -12.15 -6.25
CA GLY A 100 -5.97 -11.91 -7.69
C GLY A 100 -6.09 -10.42 -8.06
N ALA A 101 -5.75 -9.51 -7.15
CA ALA A 101 -5.77 -8.07 -7.41
C ALA A 101 -4.64 -7.63 -8.37
N VAL A 102 -3.50 -8.33 -8.35
CA VAL A 102 -2.30 -8.01 -9.15
C VAL A 102 -1.64 -9.31 -9.64
N ASP A 103 -1.04 -9.31 -10.83
CA ASP A 103 -0.28 -10.46 -11.35
C ASP A 103 1.10 -10.54 -10.69
N MET A 104 1.52 -11.76 -10.30
CA MET A 104 2.84 -12.03 -9.72
C MET A 104 4.00 -11.51 -10.61
N LYS A 105 3.85 -11.53 -11.94
CA LYS A 105 4.85 -10.99 -12.87
C LYS A 105 5.03 -9.49 -12.72
N GLU A 106 3.96 -8.75 -12.45
CA GLU A 106 4.01 -7.30 -12.23
C GLU A 106 4.75 -7.00 -10.93
N VAL A 107 4.47 -7.75 -9.86
CA VAL A 107 5.19 -7.64 -8.58
C VAL A 107 6.68 -7.93 -8.75
N ILE A 108 7.05 -9.04 -9.41
CA ILE A 108 8.45 -9.41 -9.70
C ILE A 108 9.16 -8.31 -10.49
N ALA A 109 8.51 -7.78 -11.52
CA ALA A 109 9.09 -6.73 -12.36
C ALA A 109 9.39 -5.44 -11.58
N LYS A 110 8.67 -5.18 -10.49
CA LYS A 110 8.82 -3.96 -9.67
C LYS A 110 9.77 -4.13 -8.49
N LEU A 111 9.75 -5.29 -7.82
CA LEU A 111 10.59 -5.55 -6.65
C LEU A 111 11.99 -6.06 -7.00
N GLY A 112 12.18 -6.57 -8.22
CA GLY A 112 13.38 -7.33 -8.56
C GLY A 112 13.43 -8.68 -7.81
N ASN A 113 14.33 -9.56 -8.22
CA ASN A 113 14.46 -10.93 -7.67
C ASN A 113 14.80 -11.01 -6.17
N SER A 114 14.96 -9.89 -5.46
CA SER A 114 15.51 -9.83 -4.10
C SER A 114 14.48 -9.93 -2.97
N VAL A 115 13.18 -9.93 -3.26
CA VAL A 115 12.13 -9.82 -2.22
C VAL A 115 11.23 -11.08 -2.12
N LEU A 116 11.47 -12.11 -2.94
CA LEU A 116 10.63 -13.32 -3.00
C LEU A 116 11.25 -14.57 -2.36
N CYS A 117 12.41 -14.44 -1.72
CA CYS A 117 13.05 -15.55 -1.03
C CYS A 117 13.34 -15.13 0.41
N ASP A 118 12.39 -15.40 1.30
CA ASP A 118 12.69 -15.89 2.63
C ASP A 118 11.64 -16.96 2.94
N ASP A 119 12.07 -18.22 2.92
CA ASP A 119 11.32 -19.43 3.31
C ASP A 119 11.11 -19.48 4.84
#